data_AF-A0A7S4UJ23-F1
#
_entry.id   AF-A0A7S4UJ23-F1
#
_cell.length_a   1.000
_cell.length_b   1.000
_cell.length_c   1.000
_cell.angle_alpha   90.00
_cell.angle_beta   90.00
_cell.angle_gamma   90.00
#
_symmetry.space_group_name_H-M   'P 1'
#
loop_
_entity.id
_entity.type
_entity.pdbx_description
1 polymer ?
#
loop_
_entity_poly.entity_id
_entity_poly.type
_entity_poly.pdbx_seq_one_letter_code
_entity_poly.pdbx_strand_id
1 'polypeptide(L)'
;MAKPGNHEIEPCEFTCLSDSVLKKASPESEKITKVKKEKGSKVATTGKLFIGNAGGKWIQEKKEDGSPGGYLLVFGPGLGLKEPLLAHPELEFAELGAPPSKPLTLKIMSPVEAGAELLDLQIRDNWTVGQVKALLCKTTGLKAGSMIMCKGKMGERVADSASTRLNEDGLVTEQGYGDGDEIAFMYLGDPETDLAAYLESKKK
;
A
#
# COMPACT_ATOMS: atom_id res chain seq x y z
N MET A 1 -1.13 -7.75 -16.16
CA MET A 1 -1.96 -6.60 -15.76
C MET A 1 -3.33 -6.77 -16.42
N ALA A 2 -4.42 -6.63 -15.66
CA ALA A 2 -5.75 -6.58 -16.26
C ALA A 2 -5.82 -5.35 -17.18
N LYS A 3 -6.31 -5.53 -18.41
CA LYS A 3 -6.44 -4.41 -19.35
C LYS A 3 -7.47 -3.42 -18.81
N PRO A 4 -7.26 -2.09 -18.97
CA PRO A 4 -8.32 -1.11 -18.74
C PRO A 4 -9.59 -1.54 -19.47
N GLY A 5 -10.73 -1.48 -18.78
CA GLY A 5 -11.97 -1.99 -19.32
C GLY A 5 -13.03 -2.24 -18.26
N ASN A 6 -14.20 -2.64 -18.76
CA ASN A 6 -15.35 -3.02 -17.95
C ASN A 6 -15.27 -4.49 -17.57
N HIS A 7 -15.60 -4.79 -16.32
CA HIS A 7 -15.75 -6.13 -15.80
C HIS A 7 -17.10 -6.23 -15.12
N GLU A 8 -17.67 -7.42 -15.03
CA GLU A 8 -18.93 -7.64 -14.32
C GLU A 8 -18.76 -8.79 -13.33
N ILE A 9 -19.30 -8.60 -12.13
CA ILE A 9 -19.49 -9.61 -11.10
C ILE A 9 -20.98 -9.64 -10.74
N GLU A 10 -21.41 -10.63 -9.97
CA GLU A 10 -22.78 -10.66 -9.46
C GLU A 10 -23.05 -9.46 -8.53
N PRO A 11 -24.23 -8.83 -8.60
CA PRO A 11 -24.61 -7.75 -7.70
C PRO A 11 -24.56 -8.21 -6.23
N CYS A 12 -23.80 -7.51 -5.40
CA CYS A 12 -23.65 -7.82 -3.99
C CYS A 12 -23.46 -6.57 -3.14
N GLU A 13 -23.39 -6.75 -1.81
CA GLU A 13 -23.12 -5.69 -0.86
C GLU A 13 -21.64 -5.66 -0.45
N PHE A 14 -20.97 -4.56 -0.77
CA PHE A 14 -19.60 -4.32 -0.31
C PHE A 14 -19.61 -3.69 1.09
N THR A 15 -18.57 -3.95 1.88
CA THR A 15 -18.38 -3.36 3.21
C THR A 15 -17.41 -2.19 3.13
N CYS A 16 -17.79 -1.02 3.66
CA CYS A 16 -16.88 0.12 3.78
C CYS A 16 -15.78 -0.15 4.80
N LEU A 17 -14.51 0.00 4.40
CA LEU A 17 -13.36 -0.23 5.28
C LEU A 17 -12.86 1.06 5.97
N SER A 18 -13.41 2.21 5.60
CA SER A 18 -13.06 3.52 6.15
C SER A 18 -14.28 4.43 6.31
N ASP A 19 -14.11 5.55 7.01
CA ASP A 19 -15.18 6.55 7.22
C ASP A 19 -15.49 7.43 5.99
N SER A 20 -14.85 7.12 4.86
CA SER A 20 -15.07 7.84 3.62
C SER A 20 -14.60 7.06 2.41
N VAL A 21 -15.41 7.05 1.37
CA VAL A 21 -15.08 6.42 0.08
C VAL A 21 -14.83 7.48 -0.98
N LEU A 22 -14.10 7.11 -2.03
CA LEU A 22 -13.95 7.95 -3.22
C LEU A 22 -15.00 7.57 -4.26
N LYS A 23 -15.61 8.58 -4.87
CA LYS A 23 -16.73 8.42 -5.82
C LYS A 23 -16.47 9.18 -7.12
N LYS A 24 -16.89 8.57 -8.23
CA LYS A 24 -17.02 9.19 -9.56
C LYS A 24 -18.47 9.16 -10.01
N ALA A 25 -18.86 10.13 -10.86
CA ALA A 25 -20.20 10.14 -11.44
C ALA A 25 -20.36 9.08 -12.55
N SER A 26 -19.33 8.90 -13.38
CA SER A 26 -19.24 7.91 -14.45
C SER A 26 -17.79 7.40 -14.59
N PRO A 27 -17.52 6.32 -15.35
CA PRO A 27 -16.17 5.81 -15.56
C PRO A 27 -15.20 6.84 -16.17
N GLU A 28 -15.69 7.65 -17.10
CA GLU A 28 -14.95 8.66 -17.85
C GLU A 28 -14.76 9.95 -17.04
N SER A 29 -15.47 10.11 -15.93
CA SER A 29 -15.38 11.31 -15.11
C SER A 29 -13.99 11.43 -14.49
N GLU A 30 -13.32 12.55 -14.73
CA GLU A 30 -12.04 12.89 -14.09
C GLU A 30 -12.22 13.36 -12.64
N LYS A 31 -13.40 13.89 -12.31
CA LYS A 31 -13.70 14.41 -10.98
C LYS A 31 -13.94 13.26 -10.00
N ILE A 32 -13.06 13.15 -9.01
CA ILE A 32 -13.22 12.25 -7.87
C ILE A 32 -13.69 13.07 -6.67
N THR A 33 -14.80 12.67 -6.05
CA THR A 33 -15.31 13.28 -4.82
C THR A 33 -15.16 12.33 -3.64
N LYS A 34 -14.87 12.88 -2.47
CA LYS A 34 -14.85 12.11 -1.21
C LYS A 34 -16.26 12.12 -0.61
N VAL A 35 -16.81 10.95 -0.32
CA VAL A 35 -18.14 10.78 0.25
C VAL A 35 -18.01 10.13 1.62
N LYS A 36 -18.60 10.75 2.63
CA LYS A 36 -18.63 10.18 3.98
C LYS A 36 -19.51 8.92 3.98
N LYS A 37 -18.98 7.82 4.51
CA LYS A 37 -19.67 6.54 4.73
C LYS A 37 -19.18 6.00 6.06
N GLU A 38 -20.02 5.32 6.82
CA GLU A 38 -19.56 4.77 8.10
C GLU A 38 -18.70 3.52 7.85
N LYS A 39 -17.55 3.39 8.53
CA LYS A 39 -16.78 2.16 8.48
C LYS A 39 -17.62 0.97 8.96
N GLY A 40 -17.65 -0.11 8.19
CA GLY A 40 -18.48 -1.29 8.43
C GLY A 40 -19.86 -1.22 7.77
N SER A 41 -20.30 -0.05 7.28
CA SER A 41 -21.55 0.05 6.54
C SER A 41 -21.53 -0.73 5.23
N LYS A 42 -22.70 -1.19 4.78
CA LYS A 42 -22.88 -1.92 3.53
C LYS A 42 -23.28 -0.97 2.40
N VAL A 43 -22.76 -1.25 1.21
CA VAL A 43 -23.14 -0.54 -0.02
C VAL A 43 -23.58 -1.56 -1.05
N ALA A 44 -24.85 -1.50 -1.43
CA ALA A 44 -25.38 -2.28 -2.53
C ALA A 44 -24.75 -1.82 -3.86
N THR A 45 -24.39 -2.79 -4.70
CA THR A 45 -23.73 -2.53 -5.99
C THR A 45 -24.48 -3.19 -7.14
N THR A 46 -24.24 -2.71 -8.36
CA THR A 46 -24.81 -3.34 -9.58
C THR A 46 -23.94 -4.46 -10.14
N GLY A 47 -22.77 -4.71 -9.54
CA GLY A 47 -21.78 -5.68 -10.05
C GLY A 47 -20.90 -5.15 -11.20
N LYS A 48 -21.20 -3.97 -11.75
CA LYS A 48 -20.39 -3.36 -12.82
C LYS A 48 -19.12 -2.74 -12.28
N LEU A 49 -18.00 -3.30 -12.67
CA LEU A 49 -16.66 -2.86 -12.33
C LEU A 49 -16.00 -2.15 -13.52
N PHE A 50 -15.15 -1.17 -13.24
CA PHE A 50 -14.21 -0.66 -14.25
C PHE A 50 -12.84 -0.37 -13.64
N ILE A 51 -11.81 -0.44 -14.48
CA ILE A 51 -10.44 -0.04 -14.14
C ILE A 51 -10.17 1.33 -14.75
N GLY A 52 -9.89 2.33 -13.92
CA GLY A 52 -9.51 3.67 -14.38
C GLY A 52 -8.07 3.72 -14.90
N ASN A 53 -7.72 4.82 -15.58
CA ASN A 53 -6.40 5.01 -16.19
C ASN A 53 -5.23 4.91 -15.20
N ALA A 54 -5.44 5.30 -13.93
CA ALA A 54 -4.45 5.18 -12.86
C ALA A 54 -4.43 3.79 -12.19
N GLY A 55 -5.06 2.78 -12.81
CA GLY A 55 -5.13 1.41 -12.30
C GLY A 55 -6.11 1.18 -11.15
N GLY A 56 -6.75 2.24 -10.63
CA GLY A 56 -7.76 2.12 -9.59
C GLY A 56 -9.02 1.42 -10.09
N LYS A 57 -9.58 0.54 -9.25
CA LYS A 57 -10.80 -0.20 -9.54
C LYS A 57 -11.99 0.35 -8.83
N TRP A 58 -13.08 0.40 -9.58
CA TRP A 58 -14.29 1.08 -9.21
C TRP A 58 -15.48 0.16 -9.42
N ILE A 59 -16.43 0.18 -8.48
CA ILE A 59 -17.68 -0.59 -8.53
C ILE A 59 -18.86 0.38 -8.58
N GLN A 60 -19.85 0.12 -9.43
CA GLN A 60 -21.04 0.96 -9.52
C GLN A 60 -21.99 0.70 -8.32
N GLU A 61 -22.31 1.77 -7.60
CA GLU A 61 -23.30 1.78 -6.52
C GLU A 61 -24.71 1.53 -7.10
N LYS A 62 -25.54 0.79 -6.38
CA LYS A 62 -26.97 0.63 -6.67
C LYS A 62 -27.75 1.50 -5.68
N LYS A 63 -28.62 2.38 -6.19
CA LYS A 63 -29.49 3.21 -5.36
C LYS A 63 -30.64 2.39 -4.78
N GLU A 64 -31.34 2.94 -3.79
CA GLU A 64 -32.50 2.30 -3.14
C GLU A 64 -33.64 1.98 -4.12
N ASP A 65 -33.84 2.83 -5.13
CA ASP A 65 -34.81 2.60 -6.23
C ASP A 65 -34.36 1.52 -7.23
N GLY A 66 -33.20 0.91 -7.01
CA GLY A 66 -32.59 -0.08 -7.87
C GLY A 66 -31.87 0.49 -9.09
N SER A 67 -31.93 1.80 -9.32
CA SER A 67 -31.26 2.45 -10.45
C SER A 67 -29.74 2.53 -10.22
N PRO A 68 -28.94 2.59 -11.31
CA PRO A 68 -27.50 2.76 -11.20
C PRO A 68 -27.14 4.11 -10.59
N GLY A 69 -26.24 4.07 -9.61
CA GLY A 69 -25.58 5.21 -9.01
C GLY A 69 -24.26 5.57 -9.67
N GLY A 70 -23.43 6.30 -8.90
CA GLY A 70 -22.06 6.57 -9.30
C GLY A 70 -21.15 5.38 -9.03
N TYR A 71 -19.86 5.56 -9.24
CA TYR A 71 -18.85 4.53 -9.06
C TYR A 71 -18.02 4.81 -7.82
N LEU A 72 -17.88 3.81 -6.95
CA LEU A 72 -17.08 3.89 -5.73
C LEU A 72 -15.77 3.15 -5.93
N LEU A 73 -14.67 3.73 -5.45
CA LEU A 73 -13.37 3.08 -5.52
C LEU A 73 -13.33 1.89 -4.54
N VAL A 74 -12.96 0.73 -5.06
CA VAL A 74 -12.69 -0.48 -4.28
C VAL A 74 -11.24 -0.43 -3.77
N PHE A 75 -10.27 -0.34 -4.68
CA PHE A 75 -8.84 -0.16 -4.36
C PHE A 75 -8.17 0.67 -5.46
N GLY A 76 -7.09 1.39 -5.14
CA GLY A 76 -6.45 2.29 -6.10
C GLY A 76 -4.99 2.61 -5.79
N PRO A 77 -4.02 1.86 -6.36
CA PRO A 77 -2.60 2.12 -6.11
C PRO A 77 -2.20 3.56 -6.46
N GLY A 78 -2.68 4.10 -7.59
CA GLY A 78 -2.36 5.46 -8.04
C GLY A 78 -3.07 6.60 -7.30
N LEU A 79 -3.75 6.33 -6.18
CA LEU A 79 -4.44 7.37 -5.37
C LEU A 79 -3.82 7.54 -3.98
N GLY A 80 -2.63 6.95 -3.73
CA GLY A 80 -1.95 7.04 -2.44
C GLY A 80 -2.72 6.39 -1.30
N LEU A 81 -3.57 5.41 -1.61
CA LEU A 81 -4.36 4.69 -0.62
C LEU A 81 -3.58 3.48 -0.12
N LYS A 82 -3.36 3.42 1.20
CA LYS A 82 -2.66 2.32 1.88
C LYS A 82 -3.47 1.03 1.89
N GLU A 83 -4.79 1.16 1.87
CA GLU A 83 -5.73 0.06 2.01
C GLU A 83 -6.91 0.25 1.05
N PRO A 84 -7.57 -0.85 0.65
CA PRO A 84 -8.83 -0.79 -0.06
C PRO A 84 -9.90 -0.03 0.75
N LEU A 85 -10.82 0.64 0.06
CA LEU A 85 -11.92 1.38 0.69
C LEU A 85 -13.18 0.54 0.84
N LEU A 86 -13.30 -0.52 0.04
CA LEU A 86 -14.44 -1.43 0.04
C LEU A 86 -13.94 -2.88 0.05
N ALA A 87 -14.57 -3.75 0.84
CA ALA A 87 -14.36 -5.19 0.81
C ALA A 87 -15.57 -5.90 0.19
N HIS A 88 -15.31 -6.80 -0.75
CA HIS A 88 -16.31 -7.74 -1.24
C HIS A 88 -16.54 -8.83 -0.17
N PRO A 89 -17.75 -9.40 -0.02
CA PRO A 89 -18.05 -10.38 1.03
C PRO A 89 -17.29 -11.71 0.87
N GLU A 90 -17.00 -12.11 -0.37
CA GLU A 90 -16.40 -13.42 -0.68
C GLU A 90 -15.08 -13.32 -1.45
N LEU A 91 -15.06 -12.56 -2.55
CA LEU A 91 -13.90 -12.35 -3.41
C LEU A 91 -12.79 -11.52 -2.76
N GLU A 92 -11.56 -11.99 -2.94
CA GLU A 92 -10.34 -11.25 -2.65
C GLU A 92 -10.07 -10.17 -3.70
N PHE A 93 -9.24 -9.17 -3.36
CA PHE A 93 -8.92 -8.06 -4.28
C PHE A 93 -8.30 -8.54 -5.61
N ALA A 94 -7.49 -9.61 -5.55
CA ALA A 94 -6.90 -10.22 -6.73
C ALA A 94 -7.98 -10.75 -7.69
N GLU A 95 -9.06 -11.33 -7.16
CA GLU A 95 -10.19 -11.88 -7.95
C GLU A 95 -11.06 -10.77 -8.54
N LEU A 96 -11.14 -9.62 -7.86
CA LEU A 96 -11.70 -8.39 -8.43
C LEU A 96 -10.81 -7.79 -9.53
N GLY A 97 -9.73 -8.49 -9.91
CA GLY A 97 -8.79 -8.18 -10.96
C GLY A 97 -7.77 -7.12 -10.57
N ALA A 98 -7.51 -6.93 -9.27
CA ALA A 98 -6.29 -6.25 -8.86
C ALA A 98 -5.10 -6.91 -9.52
N PRO A 99 -4.10 -6.13 -9.98
CA PRO A 99 -2.87 -6.72 -10.43
C PRO A 99 -2.37 -7.64 -9.30
N PRO A 100 -2.05 -8.92 -9.61
CA PRO A 100 -1.54 -9.82 -8.60
C PRO A 100 -0.30 -9.16 -8.02
N SER A 101 -0.35 -8.88 -6.73
CA SER A 101 0.77 -8.29 -6.02
C SER A 101 1.92 -9.29 -6.06
N LYS A 102 3.03 -8.93 -6.69
CA LYS A 102 4.19 -9.81 -6.75
C LYS A 102 4.94 -9.77 -5.43
N PRO A 103 5.42 -10.91 -4.92
CA PRO A 103 6.37 -10.89 -3.81
C PRO A 103 7.63 -10.13 -4.26
N LEU A 104 8.19 -9.36 -3.34
CA LEU A 104 9.39 -8.57 -3.56
C LEU A 104 10.25 -8.66 -2.29
N THR A 105 11.54 -8.89 -2.46
CA THR A 105 12.52 -8.94 -1.37
C THR A 105 13.30 -7.63 -1.35
N LEU A 106 13.31 -6.93 -0.21
CA LEU A 106 14.20 -5.78 0.00
C LEU A 106 15.32 -6.16 0.96
N LYS A 107 16.55 -5.82 0.59
CA LYS A 107 17.70 -6.00 1.47
C LYS A 107 17.78 -4.84 2.45
N ILE A 108 17.67 -5.16 3.74
CA ILE A 108 17.82 -4.19 4.81
C ILE A 108 19.23 -4.28 5.34
N MET A 109 19.96 -3.17 5.32
CA MET A 109 21.32 -3.10 5.85
C MET A 109 21.33 -2.81 7.36
N SER A 110 22.34 -3.31 8.06
CA SER A 110 22.53 -3.10 9.50
C SER A 110 22.88 -1.64 9.79
N PRO A 111 22.19 -0.98 10.73
CA PRO A 111 22.57 0.35 11.18
C PRO A 111 23.74 0.34 12.18
N VAL A 112 24.15 -0.85 12.67
CA VAL A 112 25.23 -1.02 13.67
C VAL A 112 26.54 -1.40 12.99
N GLU A 113 26.49 -2.18 11.92
CA GLU A 113 27.67 -2.69 11.22
C GLU A 113 27.62 -2.30 9.75
N ALA A 114 28.53 -1.40 9.34
CA ALA A 114 28.57 -0.88 7.98
C ALA A 114 28.83 -1.99 6.95
N GLY A 115 27.97 -2.07 5.95
CA GLY A 115 28.06 -3.08 4.88
C GLY A 115 27.52 -4.46 5.24
N ALA A 116 27.12 -4.69 6.50
CA ALA A 116 26.45 -5.93 6.89
C ALA A 116 24.96 -5.87 6.58
N GLU A 117 24.41 -6.96 6.06
CA GLU A 117 22.97 -7.12 5.87
C GLU A 117 22.30 -7.47 7.21
N LEU A 118 21.17 -6.80 7.53
CA LEU A 118 20.37 -7.07 8.71
C LEU A 118 19.34 -8.19 8.46
N LEU A 119 18.64 -8.11 7.32
CA LEU A 119 17.71 -9.14 6.83
C LEU A 119 17.20 -8.86 5.41
N ASP A 120 16.79 -9.93 4.74
CA ASP A 120 15.89 -9.92 3.58
C ASP A 120 14.43 -9.74 4.01
N LEU A 121 13.84 -8.58 3.69
CA LEU A 121 12.48 -8.25 4.04
C LEU A 121 11.52 -8.61 2.90
N GLN A 122 10.71 -9.63 3.11
CA GLN A 122 9.69 -10.06 2.17
C GLN A 122 8.47 -9.13 2.24
N ILE A 123 8.18 -8.45 1.14
CA ILE A 123 7.05 -7.53 0.99
C ILE A 123 6.29 -7.84 -0.30
N ARG A 124 5.34 -6.97 -0.66
CA ARG A 124 4.69 -7.00 -1.97
C ARG A 124 4.93 -5.71 -2.74
N ASP A 125 4.95 -5.80 -4.06
CA ASP A 125 5.20 -4.68 -4.98
C ASP A 125 4.15 -3.54 -4.92
N ASN A 126 3.01 -3.80 -4.29
CA ASN A 126 1.95 -2.83 -4.03
C ASN A 126 1.96 -2.26 -2.60
N TRP A 127 3.02 -2.49 -1.82
CA TRP A 127 3.16 -1.90 -0.48
C TRP A 127 3.67 -0.46 -0.55
N THR A 128 3.19 0.37 0.39
CA THR A 128 3.75 1.71 0.61
C THR A 128 5.03 1.65 1.43
N VAL A 129 5.86 2.68 1.31
CA VAL A 129 7.08 2.80 2.14
C VAL A 129 6.76 2.76 3.63
N GLY A 130 5.63 3.35 4.07
CA GLY A 130 5.18 3.29 5.46
C GLY A 130 4.82 1.88 5.93
N GLN A 131 4.25 1.03 5.07
CA GLN A 131 3.98 -0.38 5.40
C GLN A 131 5.27 -1.19 5.54
N VAL A 132 6.24 -0.97 4.65
CA VAL A 132 7.58 -1.56 4.74
C VAL A 132 8.26 -1.17 6.06
N LYS A 133 8.25 0.12 6.39
CA LYS A 133 8.77 0.66 7.65
C LYS A 133 8.14 -0.01 8.87
N ALA A 134 6.81 -0.13 8.88
CA ALA A 134 6.08 -0.76 9.98
C ALA A 134 6.43 -2.24 10.13
N LEU A 135 6.52 -3.00 9.03
CA LEU A 135 6.94 -4.39 9.06
C LEU A 135 8.38 -4.53 9.58
N LEU A 136 9.30 -3.72 9.07
CA LEU A 136 10.70 -3.71 9.50
C LEU A 136 10.81 -3.48 11.01
N CYS A 137 10.17 -2.42 11.52
CA CYS A 137 10.14 -2.10 12.94
C CYS A 137 9.56 -3.24 13.79
N LYS A 138 8.45 -3.83 13.36
CA LYS A 138 7.83 -4.98 14.02
C LYS A 138 8.76 -6.20 14.06
N THR A 139 9.52 -6.42 13.00
CA THR A 139 10.38 -7.61 12.84
C THR A 139 11.66 -7.48 13.66
N THR A 140 12.21 -6.27 13.74
CA THR A 140 13.54 -6.00 14.31
C THR A 140 13.52 -5.42 15.72
N GLY A 141 12.39 -4.85 16.15
CA GLY A 141 12.29 -4.10 17.41
C GLY A 141 12.62 -2.61 17.28
N LEU A 142 13.07 -2.15 16.11
CA LEU A 142 13.34 -0.74 15.85
C LEU A 142 12.08 0.12 16.01
N LYS A 143 12.26 1.39 16.37
CA LYS A 143 11.16 2.34 16.60
C LYS A 143 10.82 3.11 15.34
N ALA A 144 9.56 3.01 14.89
CA ALA A 144 9.10 3.73 13.70
C ALA A 144 9.25 5.25 13.81
N GLY A 145 9.08 5.83 15.00
CA GLY A 145 9.27 7.27 15.23
C GLY A 145 10.72 7.74 15.11
N SER A 146 11.68 6.83 15.24
CA SER A 146 13.12 7.09 15.16
C SER A 146 13.72 6.66 13.81
N MET A 147 12.90 6.20 12.86
CA MET A 147 13.35 5.71 11.56
C MET A 147 12.88 6.63 10.44
N ILE A 148 13.79 6.97 9.52
CA ILE A 148 13.49 7.73 8.30
C ILE A 148 13.96 6.91 7.11
N MET A 149 13.01 6.47 6.28
CA MET A 149 13.31 5.72 5.05
C MET A 149 13.88 6.68 3.99
N CYS A 150 14.98 6.30 3.35
CA CYS A 150 15.73 7.18 2.45
C CYS A 150 16.08 6.52 1.12
N LYS A 151 16.35 7.33 0.09
CA LYS A 151 17.00 6.91 -1.15
C LYS A 151 18.52 6.86 -0.94
N GLY A 152 19.16 5.82 -1.47
CA GLY A 152 20.62 5.66 -1.45
C GLY A 152 21.04 4.31 -0.90
N LYS A 153 22.37 4.10 -0.84
CA LYS A 153 22.97 2.91 -0.24
C LYS A 153 23.41 3.20 1.19
N MET A 154 23.31 2.19 2.05
CA MET A 154 23.78 2.29 3.43
C MET A 154 25.31 2.48 3.43
N GLY A 155 25.80 3.52 4.11
CA GLY A 155 27.24 3.85 4.16
C GLY A 155 27.70 4.88 3.13
N GLU A 156 26.87 5.24 2.14
CA GLU A 156 27.12 6.41 1.31
C GLU A 156 26.60 7.67 2.01
N ARG A 157 27.29 8.80 1.79
CA ARG A 157 26.85 10.09 2.32
C ARG A 157 25.61 10.54 1.56
N VAL A 158 24.44 10.17 2.08
CA VAL A 158 23.16 10.68 1.61
C VAL A 158 23.11 12.17 1.93
N ALA A 159 22.95 13.02 0.91
CA ALA A 159 22.81 14.46 1.13
C ALA A 159 21.58 14.71 2.03
N ASP A 160 21.74 15.52 3.08
CA ASP A 160 20.67 15.90 4.01
C ASP A 160 19.73 16.94 3.38
N SER A 161 19.15 16.56 2.24
CA SER A 161 18.16 17.33 1.52
C SER A 161 16.82 16.58 1.59
N ALA A 162 15.72 17.33 1.67
CA ALA A 162 14.37 16.77 1.69
C ALA A 162 14.09 15.80 0.51
N SER A 163 14.88 15.87 -0.57
CA SER A 163 14.81 14.96 -1.73
C SER A 163 15.28 13.52 -1.47
N THR A 164 15.98 13.25 -0.36
CA THR A 164 16.45 11.89 -0.04
C THR A 164 15.48 11.11 0.83
N ARG A 165 14.51 11.77 1.47
CA ARG A 165 13.45 11.10 2.24
C ARG A 165 12.42 10.46 1.31
N LEU A 166 12.08 9.22 1.58
CA LEU A 166 11.00 8.53 0.87
C LEU A 166 9.63 8.98 1.38
N ASN A 167 8.67 9.12 0.46
CA ASN A 167 7.27 9.38 0.82
C ASN A 167 6.63 8.11 1.38
N GLU A 168 6.26 8.10 2.66
CA GLU A 168 5.67 6.95 3.35
C GLU A 168 4.30 6.52 2.80
N ASP A 169 3.60 7.41 2.10
CA ASP A 169 2.31 7.14 1.46
C ASP A 169 2.45 6.64 0.01
N GLY A 170 3.64 6.78 -0.58
CA GLY A 170 3.93 6.30 -1.95
C GLY A 170 4.28 4.82 -1.98
N LEU A 171 4.02 4.17 -3.12
CA LEU A 171 4.43 2.78 -3.33
C LEU A 171 5.94 2.65 -3.39
N VAL A 172 6.46 1.55 -2.87
CA VAL A 172 7.89 1.23 -2.91
C VAL A 172 8.42 1.20 -4.35
N THR A 173 7.66 0.59 -5.25
CA THR A 173 8.01 0.48 -6.68
C THR A 173 7.99 1.83 -7.41
N GLU A 174 7.08 2.74 -7.04
CA GLU A 174 7.06 4.12 -7.55
C GLU A 174 8.27 4.94 -7.08
N GLN A 175 8.91 4.53 -5.99
CA GLN A 175 10.16 5.13 -5.50
C GLN A 175 11.41 4.58 -6.19
N GLY A 176 11.26 3.61 -7.11
CA GLY A 176 12.33 3.04 -7.92
C GLY A 176 12.92 1.73 -7.39
N TYR A 177 12.32 1.11 -6.37
CA TYR A 177 12.80 -0.15 -5.81
C TYR A 177 12.18 -1.37 -6.49
N GLY A 178 13.02 -2.34 -6.83
CA GLY A 178 12.69 -3.66 -7.36
C GLY A 178 13.07 -4.81 -6.43
N ASP A 179 12.91 -6.03 -6.92
CA ASP A 179 13.25 -7.25 -6.19
C ASP A 179 14.77 -7.41 -6.04
N GLY A 180 15.21 -7.62 -4.80
CA GLY A 180 16.61 -7.74 -4.40
C GLY A 180 17.31 -6.41 -4.13
N ASP A 181 16.64 -5.27 -4.30
CA ASP A 181 17.23 -3.95 -4.07
C ASP A 181 17.48 -3.68 -2.58
N GLU A 182 18.54 -2.92 -2.32
CA GLU A 182 18.86 -2.39 -1.00
C GLU A 182 18.01 -1.16 -0.70
N ILE A 183 17.35 -1.14 0.47
CA ILE A 183 16.65 0.04 0.96
C ILE A 183 17.35 0.58 2.22
N ALA A 184 17.74 1.85 2.16
CA ALA A 184 18.43 2.52 3.25
C ALA A 184 17.44 3.26 4.18
N PHE A 185 17.85 3.42 5.43
CA PHE A 185 17.16 4.26 6.39
C PHE A 185 18.16 4.96 7.33
N MET A 186 17.80 6.15 7.78
CA MET A 186 18.47 6.80 8.91
C MET A 186 17.76 6.41 10.20
N TYR A 187 18.53 6.04 11.22
CA TYR A 187 18.02 5.74 12.55
C TYR A 187 18.50 6.78 13.55
N LEU A 188 17.56 7.41 14.25
CA LEU A 188 17.80 8.47 15.24
C LEU A 188 17.72 7.94 16.69
N GLY A 189 17.38 6.66 16.86
CA GLY A 189 17.36 6.01 18.16
C GLY A 189 18.72 5.42 18.53
N ASP A 190 18.72 4.50 19.49
CA ASP A 190 19.89 3.71 19.84
C ASP A 190 19.78 2.33 19.15
N PRO A 191 20.47 2.11 18.02
CA PRO A 191 20.33 0.88 17.27
C PRO A 191 20.90 -0.34 18.01
N GLU A 192 21.90 -0.17 18.87
CA GLU A 192 22.49 -1.29 19.62
C GLU A 192 21.50 -1.82 20.65
N THR A 193 20.88 -0.92 21.41
CA THR A 193 19.86 -1.27 22.40
C THR A 193 18.59 -1.79 21.72
N ASP A 194 18.10 -1.11 20.68
CA ASP A 194 16.81 -1.42 20.08
C ASP A 194 16.83 -2.71 19.23
N LEU A 195 18.00 -3.13 18.69
CA LEU A 195 18.16 -4.39 17.94
C LEU A 195 18.61 -5.58 18.80
N ALA A 196 19.00 -5.38 20.07
CA ALA A 196 19.67 -6.39 20.88
C ALA A 196 18.93 -7.74 20.89
N ALA A 197 17.62 -7.72 21.15
CA ALA A 197 16.79 -8.92 21.18
C ALA A 197 16.70 -9.65 19.83
N TYR A 198 16.62 -8.90 18.72
CA TYR A 198 16.60 -9.46 17.38
C TYR A 198 17.94 -10.10 17.03
N LEU A 199 19.05 -9.41 17.28
CA LEU A 199 20.39 -9.93 17.00
C LEU A 199 20.73 -11.17 17.84
N GLU A 200 20.30 -11.21 19.11
CA GLU A 200 20.47 -12.39 19.95
C GLU A 200 19.69 -13.60 19.40
N SER A 201 18.48 -13.37 18.87
CA SER A 201 17.66 -14.44 18.28
C SER A 201 18.28 -15.07 17.03
N LYS A 202 19.14 -14.34 16.31
CA LYS A 202 19.82 -14.80 15.10
C LYS A 202 21.11 -15.58 15.36
N LYS A 203 21.63 -15.55 16.59
CA LYS A 203 22.82 -16.31 16.98
C LYS A 203 22.51 -17.77 17.37
N LYS A 204 21.24 -18.11 17.52
CA LYS A 204 20.75 -19.45 17.87
C LYS A 204 20.41 -20.23 16.62
#